data_AF-A0A7R8YTW7-F1
#
_entry.id   AF-A0A7R8YTW7-F1
#
_cell.length_a   1.000
_cell.length_b   1.000
_cell.length_c   1.000
_cell.angle_alpha   90.00
_cell.angle_beta   90.00
_cell.angle_gamma   90.00
#
_symmetry.space_group_name_H-M   'P 1'
#
loop_
_entity.id
_entity.type
_entity.pdbx_description
1 polymer ?
#
loop_
_entity_poly.entity_id
_entity_poly.type
_entity_poly.pdbx_seq_one_letter_code
_entity_poly.pdbx_strand_id
1 'polypeptide(L)'
;MSDSELVFTFFYILLCMCIFYPPTEFITLGLTIENLFANLLGTEEVEFIRYHQRRTSLTLFIHSCLPALYFLVHYLQFNDQYATGDQMTAVTWRIAQKFSILAVLITPAIIVYWMQHDWSNHPISKMLNKFANSARGYASVAEDIGVEFRRQDVLNMKINSITSLIATENWIIKTTPYIVYFAHQSDTTLNVNKSETFTIAEDTNDSIQIINISVKSTRPGIGEFQIRINALDFRNLQDRISRPITIASNIQFHQSIIDRFIEVFKAQVALNPVFRTNQVADSCFACMLAEPNIKLHKQCLDVNENGDAIPEDQRCRNCYCRPMWCVDCLARWFASRQNEFEKEVWLEKKCSCPLCRAPFCMLDVCYIEKIES
;
A
#
# COMPACT_ATOMS: atom_id res chain seq x y z
N MET A 1 14.37 21.93 34.94
CA MET A 1 14.65 21.97 33.49
C MET A 1 14.55 23.40 33.03
N SER A 2 15.57 23.90 32.35
CA SER A 2 15.55 25.22 31.71
C SER A 2 14.80 25.17 30.36
N ASP A 3 14.34 26.32 29.86
CA ASP A 3 13.62 26.38 28.56
C ASP A 3 14.49 25.86 27.40
N SER A 4 15.80 26.11 27.44
CA SER A 4 16.77 25.61 26.45
C SER A 4 16.92 24.09 26.49
N GLU A 5 16.90 23.49 27.68
CA GLU A 5 16.97 22.04 27.88
C GLU A 5 15.70 21.33 27.37
N LEU A 6 14.53 21.95 27.58
CA LEU A 6 13.26 21.50 27.03
C LEU A 6 13.29 21.50 25.50
N VAL A 7 13.68 22.61 24.89
CA VAL A 7 13.78 22.74 23.42
C VAL A 7 14.75 21.72 22.85
N PHE A 8 15.93 21.54 23.46
CA PHE A 8 16.89 20.52 23.05
C PHE A 8 16.29 19.12 23.10
N THR A 9 15.60 18.78 24.19
CA THR A 9 14.98 17.45 24.36
C THR A 9 13.88 17.20 23.33
N PHE A 10 13.02 18.18 23.06
CA PHE A 10 12.00 18.05 22.02
C PHE A 10 12.62 17.87 20.63
N PHE A 11 13.63 18.67 20.28
CA PHE A 11 14.32 18.54 19.00
C PHE A 11 14.99 17.17 18.86
N TYR A 12 15.62 16.67 19.92
CA TYR A 12 16.25 15.35 19.91
C TYR A 12 15.23 14.22 19.74
N ILE A 13 14.09 14.29 20.42
CA ILE A 13 13.00 13.31 20.25
C ILE A 13 12.48 13.32 18.81
N LEU A 14 12.29 14.50 18.21
CA LEU A 14 11.88 14.63 16.81
C LEU A 14 12.92 14.01 15.87
N LEU A 15 14.21 14.26 16.10
CA LEU A 15 15.30 13.64 15.35
C LEU A 15 15.27 12.11 15.47
N CYS A 16 15.09 11.57 16.68
CA CYS A 16 14.94 10.13 16.88
C CYS A 16 13.74 9.57 16.11
N MET A 17 12.59 10.25 16.13
CA MET A 17 11.40 9.83 15.38
C MET A 17 11.68 9.78 13.87
N CYS A 18 12.41 10.74 13.31
CA CYS A 18 12.85 10.72 11.92
C CYS A 18 13.82 9.57 11.61
N ILE A 19 14.61 9.08 12.57
CA ILE A 19 15.49 7.93 12.39
C ILE A 19 14.71 6.61 12.47
N PHE A 20 13.81 6.47 13.46
CA PHE A 20 12.99 5.27 13.63
C PHE A 20 11.95 5.09 12.52
N TYR A 21 11.34 6.20 12.08
CA TYR A 21 10.31 6.23 11.06
C TYR A 21 10.61 7.39 10.09
N PRO A 22 11.50 7.17 9.10
CA PRO A 22 11.91 8.23 8.19
C PRO A 22 10.72 8.73 7.37
N PRO A 23 10.49 10.06 7.34
CA PRO A 23 9.48 10.63 6.49
C PRO A 23 9.92 10.52 5.02
N THR A 24 9.00 10.74 4.08
CA THR A 24 9.24 10.55 2.65
C THR A 24 10.38 11.40 2.13
N GLU A 25 10.58 12.60 2.68
CA GLU A 25 11.68 13.50 2.35
C GLU A 25 13.05 12.92 2.72
N PHE A 26 13.15 12.22 3.85
CA PHE A 26 14.40 11.56 4.25
C PHE A 26 14.70 10.36 3.33
N ILE A 27 13.65 9.64 2.92
CA ILE A 27 13.78 8.52 1.99
C ILE A 27 14.24 9.01 0.62
N THR A 28 13.67 10.10 0.11
CA THR A 28 14.03 10.66 -1.21
C THR A 28 15.43 11.27 -1.21
N LEU A 29 15.86 11.87 -0.09
CA LEU A 29 17.24 12.34 0.11
C LEU A 29 18.25 11.21 0.36
N GLY A 30 17.77 9.97 0.52
CA GLY A 30 18.62 8.82 0.82
C GLY A 30 19.23 8.83 2.22
N LEU A 31 18.63 9.57 3.16
CA LEU A 31 19.03 9.62 4.57
C LEU A 31 18.47 8.43 5.37
N THR A 32 18.51 7.24 4.78
CA THR A 32 18.11 5.98 5.45
C THR A 32 19.35 5.23 5.93
N ILE A 33 19.20 4.42 6.97
CA ILE A 33 20.29 3.57 7.49
C ILE A 33 20.86 2.67 6.37
N GLU A 34 19.98 2.15 5.51
CA GLU A 34 20.36 1.29 4.38
C GLU A 34 21.28 2.03 3.38
N ASN A 35 20.96 3.27 3.04
CA ASN A 35 21.72 4.05 2.08
C ASN A 35 23.02 4.62 2.67
N LEU A 36 22.99 5.09 3.92
CA LEU A 36 24.18 5.64 4.60
C LEU A 36 25.27 4.59 4.78
N PHE A 37 24.88 3.32 4.95
CA PHE A 37 25.81 2.20 5.15
C PHE A 37 25.80 1.20 3.99
N ALA A 38 25.39 1.61 2.79
CA ALA A 38 25.28 0.73 1.63
C ALA A 38 26.57 -0.07 1.35
N ASN A 39 27.74 0.57 1.52
CA ASN A 39 29.04 -0.10 1.36
C ASN A 39 29.30 -1.23 2.37
N LEU A 40 28.76 -1.11 3.59
CA LEU A 40 28.90 -2.11 4.64
C LEU A 40 27.87 -3.24 4.50
N LEU A 41 26.64 -2.91 4.10
CA LEU A 41 25.59 -3.91 3.90
C LEU A 41 25.85 -4.77 2.65
N GLY A 42 26.35 -4.16 1.59
CA GLY A 42 26.41 -4.77 0.26
C GLY A 42 25.07 -4.65 -0.48
N THR A 43 24.88 -5.46 -1.51
CA THR A 43 23.67 -5.46 -2.33
C THR A 43 22.70 -6.56 -1.92
N GLU A 44 21.41 -6.23 -1.85
CA GLU A 44 20.33 -7.17 -1.51
C GLU A 44 20.23 -8.33 -2.51
N GLU A 45 20.53 -8.09 -3.78
CA GLU A 45 20.44 -9.07 -4.87
C GLU A 45 21.49 -10.19 -4.81
N VAL A 46 22.65 -9.95 -4.21
CA VAL A 46 23.76 -10.92 -4.22
C VAL A 46 23.62 -11.94 -3.09
N GLU A 47 23.39 -11.47 -1.86
CA GLU A 47 23.20 -12.31 -0.68
C GLU A 47 22.05 -11.78 0.19
N PHE A 48 20.82 -11.99 -0.27
CA PHE A 48 19.58 -11.50 0.37
C PHE A 48 19.53 -11.72 1.89
N ILE A 49 19.76 -12.95 2.35
CA ILE A 49 19.72 -13.28 3.79
C ILE A 49 20.84 -12.60 4.57
N ARG A 50 22.06 -12.56 4.02
CA ARG A 50 23.20 -11.94 4.71
C ARG A 50 23.06 -10.42 4.76
N TYR A 51 22.56 -9.81 3.70
CA TYR A 51 22.19 -8.40 3.64
C TYR A 51 21.22 -8.05 4.78
N HIS A 52 20.15 -8.82 4.94
CA HIS A 52 19.18 -8.55 6.01
C HIS A 52 19.70 -8.83 7.43
N GLN A 53 20.55 -9.85 7.62
CA GLN A 53 21.22 -10.09 8.91
C GLN A 53 22.10 -8.90 9.31
N ARG A 54 22.90 -8.37 8.37
CA ARG A 54 23.73 -7.18 8.58
C ARG A 54 22.86 -5.95 8.83
N ARG A 55 21.81 -5.76 8.03
CA ARG A 55 20.86 -4.64 8.17
C ARG A 55 20.22 -4.60 9.55
N THR A 56 19.59 -5.70 9.98
CA THR A 56 18.90 -5.72 11.28
C THR A 56 19.87 -5.50 12.44
N SER A 57 21.09 -6.03 12.33
CA SER A 57 22.14 -5.83 13.33
C SER A 57 22.63 -4.39 13.39
N LEU A 58 22.86 -3.77 12.24
CA LEU A 58 23.28 -2.37 12.15
C LEU A 58 22.20 -1.42 12.66
N THR A 59 20.94 -1.64 12.27
CA THR A 59 19.80 -0.86 12.76
C THR A 59 19.67 -0.96 14.28
N LEU A 60 19.81 -2.18 14.83
CA LEU A 60 19.80 -2.39 16.29
C LEU A 60 20.93 -1.59 16.96
N PHE A 61 22.14 -1.60 16.40
CA PHE A 61 23.27 -0.85 16.93
C PHE A 61 23.03 0.65 16.89
N ILE A 62 22.65 1.22 15.74
CA ILE A 62 22.39 2.66 15.59
C ILE A 62 21.31 3.12 16.58
N HIS A 63 20.20 2.38 16.67
CA HIS A 63 19.12 2.72 17.60
C HIS A 63 19.54 2.57 19.07
N SER A 64 20.45 1.63 19.40
CA SER A 64 21.02 1.53 20.76
C SER A 64 21.89 2.73 21.13
N CYS A 65 22.53 3.38 20.13
CA CYS A 65 23.37 4.57 20.34
C CYS A 65 22.56 5.85 20.55
N LEU A 66 21.31 5.93 20.07
CA LEU A 66 20.50 7.16 20.17
C LEU A 66 20.29 7.63 21.61
N PRO A 67 19.91 6.80 22.59
CA PRO A 67 19.79 7.27 23.97
C PRO A 67 21.14 7.67 24.57
N ALA A 68 22.24 7.02 24.17
CA ALA A 68 23.56 7.29 24.73
C ALA A 68 24.10 8.63 24.24
N LEU A 69 23.87 8.93 22.97
CA LEU A 69 24.20 10.20 22.37
C LEU A 69 23.39 11.35 23.00
N TYR A 70 22.12 11.12 23.35
CA TYR A 70 21.32 12.09 24.10
C TYR A 70 21.99 12.45 25.43
N PHE A 71 22.30 11.44 26.27
CA PHE A 71 22.93 11.68 27.56
C PHE A 71 24.32 12.30 27.43
N LEU A 72 25.09 11.95 26.39
CA LEU A 72 26.40 12.53 26.11
C LEU A 72 26.29 14.02 25.77
N VAL A 73 25.43 14.39 24.82
CA VAL A 73 25.25 15.78 24.40
C VAL A 73 24.65 16.61 25.53
N HIS A 74 23.68 16.04 26.25
CA HIS A 74 23.07 16.68 27.42
C HIS A 74 24.13 16.97 28.49
N TYR A 75 24.97 15.98 28.84
CA TYR A 75 26.07 16.17 29.78
C TYR A 75 27.05 17.27 29.33
N LEU A 76 27.40 17.34 28.04
CA LEU A 76 28.33 18.35 27.53
C LEU A 76 27.76 19.77 27.55
N GLN A 77 26.44 19.95 27.39
CA GLN A 77 25.79 21.26 27.29
C GLN A 77 25.20 21.77 28.61
N PHE A 78 24.74 20.88 29.49
CA PHE A 78 23.94 21.24 30.68
C PHE A 78 24.54 20.72 32.01
N ASN A 79 25.83 20.37 32.02
CA ASN A 79 26.54 19.80 33.17
C ASN A 79 26.32 20.57 34.50
N ASP A 80 26.20 21.89 34.43
CA ASP A 80 26.19 22.79 35.59
C ASP A 80 24.85 22.81 36.37
N GLN A 81 23.76 22.26 35.83
CA GLN A 81 22.41 22.33 36.46
C GLN A 81 22.06 21.13 37.37
N TYR A 82 22.91 20.11 37.47
CA TYR A 82 22.61 18.89 38.23
C TYR A 82 22.85 18.98 39.75
N ALA A 83 23.39 20.11 40.24
CA ALA A 83 23.73 20.27 41.66
C ALA A 83 22.52 20.55 42.57
N THR A 84 21.34 20.90 42.02
CA THR A 84 20.18 21.38 42.79
C THR A 84 18.87 20.64 42.51
N GLY A 85 18.94 19.42 41.94
CA GLY A 85 17.75 18.62 41.59
C GLY A 85 17.24 17.73 42.73
N ASP A 86 15.94 17.43 42.71
CA ASP A 86 15.28 16.47 43.62
C ASP A 86 15.95 15.08 43.55
N GLN A 87 16.20 14.46 44.70
CA GLN A 87 16.94 13.19 44.82
C GLN A 87 16.33 12.08 43.95
N MET A 88 15.00 12.01 43.85
CA MET A 88 14.31 10.99 43.06
C MET A 88 14.63 11.12 41.56
N THR A 89 14.65 12.35 41.04
CA THR A 89 14.94 12.65 39.63
C THR A 89 16.40 12.38 39.27
N ALA A 90 17.33 12.62 40.19
CA ALA A 90 18.75 12.31 39.98
C ALA A 90 19.01 10.80 39.92
N VAL A 91 18.28 9.99 40.70
CA VAL A 91 18.41 8.53 40.68
C VAL A 91 17.88 7.94 39.36
N THR A 92 16.69 8.35 38.91
CA THR A 92 16.12 7.86 37.64
C THR A 92 17.00 8.23 36.44
N TRP A 93 17.55 9.45 36.42
CA TRP A 93 18.47 9.91 35.39
C TRP A 93 19.75 9.07 35.32
N ARG A 94 20.39 8.79 36.47
CA ARG A 94 21.58 7.94 36.54
C ARG A 94 21.31 6.50 36.12
N ILE A 95 20.14 5.95 36.45
CA ILE A 95 19.73 4.61 36.01
C ILE A 95 19.56 4.59 34.50
N ALA A 96 18.85 5.57 33.92
CA ALA A 96 18.62 5.67 32.48
C ALA A 96 19.94 5.82 31.70
N GLN A 97 20.86 6.65 32.19
CA GLN A 97 22.20 6.80 31.62
C GLN A 97 22.97 5.47 31.62
N LYS A 98 22.99 4.76 32.76
CA LYS A 98 23.66 3.45 32.86
C LYS A 98 23.05 2.41 31.93
N PHE A 99 21.73 2.35 31.84
CA PHE A 99 21.04 1.44 30.94
C PHE A 99 21.36 1.72 29.47
N SER A 100 21.42 3.01 29.10
CA SER A 100 21.78 3.43 27.76
C SER A 100 23.21 3.06 27.38
N ILE A 101 24.19 3.29 28.26
CA ILE A 101 25.59 2.87 28.03
C ILE A 101 25.67 1.35 27.94
N LEU A 102 24.96 0.63 28.82
CA LEU A 102 24.92 -0.82 28.80
C LEU A 102 24.35 -1.36 27.47
N ALA A 103 23.29 -0.76 26.95
CA ALA A 103 22.72 -1.14 25.65
C ALA A 103 23.76 -1.02 24.52
N VAL A 104 24.49 0.10 24.47
CA VAL A 104 25.56 0.34 23.47
C VAL A 104 26.71 -0.65 23.58
N LEU A 105 26.98 -1.20 24.77
CA LEU A 105 28.01 -2.23 24.96
C LEU A 105 27.52 -3.64 24.64
N ILE A 106 26.27 -3.96 25.02
CA ILE A 106 25.68 -5.30 24.82
C ILE A 106 25.40 -5.54 23.34
N THR A 107 24.84 -4.57 22.61
CA THR A 107 24.46 -4.75 21.20
C THR A 107 25.62 -5.19 20.31
N PRO A 108 26.79 -4.52 20.28
CA PRO A 108 27.93 -5.00 19.49
C PRO A 108 28.49 -6.32 20.00
N ALA A 109 28.44 -6.61 21.31
CA ALA A 109 28.84 -7.92 21.84
C ALA A 109 27.95 -9.05 21.28
N ILE A 110 26.64 -8.83 21.18
CA ILE A 110 25.69 -9.76 20.56
C ILE A 110 25.98 -9.89 19.06
N ILE A 111 26.25 -8.80 18.35
CA ILE A 111 26.56 -8.82 16.91
C ILE A 111 27.85 -9.61 16.64
N VAL A 112 28.91 -9.37 17.43
CA VAL A 112 30.17 -10.13 17.34
C VAL A 112 29.93 -11.61 17.63
N TYR A 113 29.11 -11.93 18.64
CA TYR A 113 28.72 -13.31 18.93
C TYR A 113 28.03 -13.97 17.73
N TRP A 114 27.13 -13.26 17.03
CA TRP A 114 26.52 -13.76 15.80
C TRP A 114 27.53 -13.94 14.68
N MET A 115 28.44 -12.98 14.49
CA MET A 115 29.48 -13.06 13.46
C MET A 115 30.44 -14.24 13.69
N GLN A 116 30.83 -14.51 14.93
CA GLN A 116 31.72 -15.63 15.27
C GLN A 116 31.14 -17.01 14.95
N HIS A 117 29.81 -17.13 14.92
CA HIS A 117 29.11 -18.39 14.63
C HIS A 117 28.53 -18.39 13.21
N ASP A 118 29.15 -17.69 12.26
CA ASP A 118 28.69 -17.53 10.88
C ASP A 118 27.20 -17.19 10.79
N TRP A 119 26.72 -16.31 11.67
CA TRP A 119 25.33 -15.86 11.74
C TRP A 119 24.29 -16.95 12.02
N SER A 120 24.68 -18.17 12.34
CA SER A 120 23.76 -19.28 12.64
C SER A 120 22.83 -18.99 13.84
N ASN A 121 23.35 -18.25 14.82
CA ASN A 121 22.61 -17.87 16.03
C ASN A 121 21.72 -16.62 15.84
N HIS A 122 21.80 -15.96 14.69
CA HIS A 122 20.96 -14.80 14.38
C HIS A 122 19.48 -15.20 14.32
N PRO A 123 18.54 -14.35 14.78
CA PRO A 123 17.10 -14.67 14.76
C PRO A 123 16.57 -15.10 13.38
N ILE A 124 17.03 -14.46 12.30
CA ILE A 124 16.69 -14.83 10.91
C ILE A 124 17.11 -16.27 10.61
N SER A 125 18.36 -16.64 10.91
CA SER A 125 18.89 -17.97 10.65
C SER A 125 18.15 -19.04 11.46
N LYS A 126 17.85 -18.75 12.74
CA LYS A 126 17.02 -19.62 13.59
C LYS A 126 15.61 -19.80 13.04
N MET A 127 15.03 -18.77 12.43
CA MET A 127 13.73 -18.87 11.77
C MET A 127 13.82 -19.73 10.50
N LEU A 128 14.78 -19.46 9.63
CA LEU A 128 15.00 -20.23 8.39
C LEU A 128 15.31 -21.70 8.66
N ASN A 129 15.98 -22.01 9.77
CA ASN A 129 16.25 -23.39 10.16
C ASN A 129 14.97 -24.21 10.43
N LYS A 130 13.85 -23.56 10.77
CA LYS A 130 12.54 -24.23 10.90
C LYS A 130 11.94 -24.65 9.55
N PHE A 131 12.42 -24.03 8.48
CA PHE A 131 12.06 -24.41 7.11
C PHE A 131 13.02 -25.43 6.50
N ALA A 132 14.19 -25.62 7.10
CA ALA A 132 15.21 -26.52 6.60
C ALA A 132 14.79 -27.99 6.81
N ASN A 133 14.62 -28.70 5.69
CA ASN A 133 14.38 -30.14 5.68
C ASN A 133 15.69 -30.95 5.51
N SER A 134 16.81 -30.27 5.23
CA SER A 134 18.09 -30.88 4.88
C SER A 134 19.12 -30.76 6.02
N ALA A 135 20.11 -31.66 6.03
CA ALA A 135 21.22 -31.63 6.98
C ALA A 135 22.11 -30.39 6.86
N ARG A 136 22.00 -29.61 5.77
CA ARG A 136 22.69 -28.32 5.58
C ARG A 136 22.04 -27.16 6.36
N GLY A 137 20.94 -27.43 7.08
CA GLY A 137 20.29 -26.47 7.96
C GLY A 137 19.78 -25.24 7.21
N TYR A 138 19.84 -24.07 7.85
CA TYR A 138 19.31 -22.82 7.31
C TYR A 138 20.02 -22.34 6.03
N ALA A 139 21.25 -22.77 5.76
CA ALA A 139 22.05 -22.29 4.64
C ALA A 139 21.46 -22.68 3.28
N SER A 140 20.88 -23.88 3.15
CA SER A 140 20.24 -24.30 1.90
C SER A 140 19.00 -23.45 1.59
N VAL A 141 18.17 -23.20 2.62
CA VAL A 141 16.98 -22.35 2.50
C VAL A 141 17.35 -20.92 2.14
N ALA A 142 18.45 -20.41 2.70
CA ALA A 142 18.95 -19.07 2.37
C ALA A 142 19.42 -18.95 0.92
N GLU A 143 20.07 -19.99 0.38
CA GLU A 143 20.50 -20.06 -1.01
C GLU A 143 19.28 -20.14 -1.96
N ASP A 144 18.30 -20.99 -1.64
CA ASP A 144 17.05 -21.13 -2.41
C ASP A 144 16.31 -19.78 -2.51
N ILE A 145 16.12 -19.09 -1.38
CA ILE A 145 15.52 -17.75 -1.34
C ILE A 145 16.34 -16.76 -2.17
N GLY A 146 17.67 -16.80 -2.07
CA GLY A 146 18.54 -15.91 -2.84
C GLY A 146 18.49 -16.16 -4.35
N VAL A 147 18.30 -17.41 -4.79
CA VAL A 147 18.09 -17.74 -6.20
C VAL A 147 16.72 -17.27 -6.68
N GLU A 148 15.66 -17.48 -5.90
CA GLU A 148 14.31 -17.00 -6.22
C GLU A 148 14.24 -15.47 -6.28
N PHE A 149 14.89 -14.77 -5.35
CA PHE A 149 14.90 -13.30 -5.29
C PHE A 149 15.55 -12.65 -6.51
N ARG A 150 16.49 -13.34 -7.18
CA ARG A 150 17.17 -12.84 -8.38
C ARG A 150 16.34 -13.01 -9.66
N ARG A 151 15.19 -13.69 -9.60
CA ARG A 151 14.31 -13.84 -10.76
C ARG A 151 13.55 -12.54 -11.04
N GLN A 152 13.22 -12.29 -12.30
CA GLN A 152 12.53 -11.05 -12.72
C GLN A 152 11.08 -10.97 -12.21
N ASP A 153 10.48 -12.10 -11.82
CA ASP A 153 9.08 -12.17 -11.41
C ASP A 153 8.82 -11.84 -9.92
N VAL A 154 9.83 -11.32 -9.21
CA VAL A 154 9.71 -10.94 -7.80
C VAL A 154 8.88 -9.67 -7.64
N LEU A 155 7.89 -9.71 -6.75
CA LEU A 155 7.20 -8.52 -6.28
C LEU A 155 8.00 -7.93 -5.13
N ASN A 156 8.45 -6.69 -5.25
CA ASN A 156 8.99 -5.92 -4.14
C ASN A 156 8.19 -4.63 -3.99
N MET A 157 7.40 -4.54 -2.92
CA MET A 157 6.54 -3.40 -2.65
C MET A 157 6.78 -2.84 -1.25
N LYS A 158 6.98 -1.53 -1.15
CA LYS A 158 7.10 -0.83 0.14
C LYS A 158 5.71 -0.54 0.68
N ILE A 159 5.37 -1.14 1.81
CA ILE A 159 4.07 -0.94 2.48
C ILE A 159 4.06 0.41 3.21
N ASN A 160 5.14 0.70 3.91
CA ASN A 160 5.35 1.95 4.63
C ASN A 160 6.84 2.30 4.62
N SER A 161 7.22 3.39 5.29
CA SER A 161 8.61 3.88 5.34
C SER A 161 9.64 2.85 5.84
N ILE A 162 9.20 1.83 6.59
CA ILE A 162 10.07 0.91 7.33
C ILE A 162 9.80 -0.57 7.05
N THR A 163 8.75 -0.89 6.29
CA THR A 163 8.26 -2.24 6.03
C THR A 163 8.13 -2.47 4.55
N SER A 164 8.80 -3.50 4.05
CA SER A 164 8.63 -4.00 2.69
C SER A 164 7.99 -5.38 2.69
N LEU A 165 7.23 -5.64 1.65
CA LEU A 165 6.69 -6.95 1.34
C LEU A 165 7.31 -7.42 0.03
N ILE A 166 7.88 -8.62 0.11
CA ILE A 166 8.51 -9.30 -1.01
C ILE A 166 7.75 -10.60 -1.23
N ALA A 167 7.22 -10.80 -2.43
CA ALA A 167 6.61 -12.06 -2.81
C ALA A 167 7.39 -12.64 -4.00
N THR A 168 7.87 -13.86 -3.81
CA THR A 168 8.54 -14.69 -4.81
C THR A 168 7.60 -15.85 -5.19
N GLU A 169 8.04 -16.77 -6.05
CA GLU A 169 7.23 -17.95 -6.43
C GLU A 169 6.83 -18.79 -5.22
N ASN A 170 7.77 -19.06 -4.30
CA ASN A 170 7.52 -19.94 -3.16
C ASN A 170 7.50 -19.22 -1.80
N TRP A 171 7.98 -17.98 -1.71
CA TRP A 171 8.09 -17.27 -0.44
C TRP A 171 7.31 -15.97 -0.39
N ILE A 172 6.67 -15.75 0.76
CA ILE A 172 6.14 -14.46 1.19
C ILE A 172 7.05 -13.97 2.31
N ILE A 173 7.69 -12.82 2.10
CA ILE A 173 8.69 -12.27 2.99
C ILE A 173 8.26 -10.86 3.38
N LYS A 174 8.08 -10.63 4.68
CA LYS A 174 7.82 -9.29 5.22
C LYS A 174 9.05 -8.83 5.96
N THR A 175 9.67 -7.76 5.50
CA THR A 175 10.86 -7.19 6.14
C THR A 175 10.46 -5.98 6.98
N THR A 176 10.89 -5.96 8.24
CA THR A 176 10.75 -4.83 9.17
C THR A 176 12.15 -4.39 9.63
N PRO A 177 12.30 -3.27 10.38
CA PRO A 177 13.63 -2.79 10.79
C PRO A 177 14.44 -3.79 11.62
N TYR A 178 13.77 -4.63 12.41
CA TYR A 178 14.41 -5.54 13.35
C TYR A 178 14.18 -7.03 13.05
N ILE A 179 13.07 -7.37 12.39
CA ILE A 179 12.65 -8.75 12.17
C ILE A 179 12.28 -8.93 10.70
N VAL A 180 12.69 -10.06 10.13
CA VAL A 180 12.22 -10.52 8.82
C VAL A 180 11.37 -11.75 9.03
N TYR A 181 10.13 -11.69 8.56
CA TYR A 181 9.17 -12.78 8.60
C TYR A 181 9.21 -13.53 7.28
N PHE A 182 9.24 -14.86 7.37
CA PHE A 182 9.25 -15.76 6.22
C PHE A 182 8.04 -16.67 6.30
N ALA A 183 7.40 -16.89 5.16
CA ALA A 183 6.29 -17.80 4.99
C ALA A 183 6.46 -18.51 3.65
N HIS A 184 6.53 -19.84 3.68
CA HIS A 184 6.56 -20.64 2.46
C HIS A 184 5.14 -20.85 1.95
N GLN A 185 4.84 -20.47 0.71
CA GLN A 185 3.50 -20.44 0.13
C GLN A 185 2.80 -21.81 0.20
N SER A 186 3.52 -22.93 0.04
CA SER A 186 2.89 -24.26 0.17
C SER A 186 2.30 -24.50 1.56
N ASP A 187 2.89 -23.88 2.59
CA ASP A 187 2.65 -24.18 4.00
C ASP A 187 1.97 -23.00 4.71
N THR A 188 1.31 -22.12 3.95
CA THR A 188 0.67 -20.93 4.50
C THR A 188 -0.80 -20.83 4.11
N THR A 189 -1.62 -20.41 5.07
CA THR A 189 -2.99 -19.93 4.83
C THR A 189 -3.02 -18.41 4.90
N LEU A 190 -3.66 -17.81 3.91
CA LEU A 190 -3.79 -16.37 3.76
C LEU A 190 -5.26 -16.00 3.97
N ASN A 191 -5.54 -15.24 5.01
CA ASN A 191 -6.90 -14.87 5.37
C ASN A 191 -7.01 -13.36 5.52
N VAL A 192 -7.97 -12.75 4.81
CA VAL A 192 -8.29 -11.33 5.00
C VAL A 192 -9.12 -11.20 6.26
N ASN A 193 -8.57 -10.52 7.28
CA ASN A 193 -9.23 -10.40 8.59
C ASN A 193 -10.07 -9.14 8.72
N LYS A 194 -9.62 -8.03 8.11
CA LYS A 194 -10.25 -6.72 8.27
C LYS A 194 -9.95 -5.83 7.06
N SER A 195 -10.93 -5.04 6.66
CA SER A 195 -10.74 -3.87 5.79
C SER A 195 -11.04 -2.60 6.59
N GLU A 196 -10.14 -1.62 6.52
CA GLU A 196 -10.30 -0.30 7.14
C GLU A 196 -10.34 0.73 6.02
N THR A 197 -11.32 1.61 6.03
CA THR A 197 -11.44 2.70 5.04
C THR A 197 -11.11 4.02 5.72
N PHE A 198 -10.18 4.77 5.13
CA PHE A 198 -9.72 6.08 5.61
C PHE A 198 -10.07 7.13 4.56
N THR A 199 -10.77 8.19 4.95
CA THR A 199 -10.99 9.38 4.11
C THR A 199 -9.89 10.39 4.40
N ILE A 200 -9.10 10.79 3.39
CA ILE A 200 -7.89 11.62 3.59
C ILE A 200 -8.24 13.08 3.93
N ALA A 201 -9.39 13.59 3.50
CA ALA A 201 -9.95 14.89 3.91
C ALA A 201 -11.45 14.92 3.55
N GLU A 202 -12.26 15.74 4.22
CA GLU A 202 -13.67 15.94 3.84
C GLU A 202 -13.82 16.57 2.44
N ASP A 203 -12.83 17.35 1.99
CA ASP A 203 -12.87 18.05 0.68
C ASP A 203 -12.42 17.17 -0.51
N THR A 204 -11.54 16.20 -0.26
CA THR A 204 -11.15 15.21 -1.26
C THR A 204 -11.76 13.88 -0.86
N ASN A 205 -12.89 13.54 -1.48
CA ASN A 205 -13.65 12.30 -1.26
C ASN A 205 -12.89 11.01 -1.68
N ASP A 206 -11.55 11.04 -1.58
CA ASP A 206 -10.63 9.94 -1.85
C ASP A 206 -10.53 9.07 -0.60
N SER A 207 -11.14 7.90 -0.68
CA SER A 207 -11.14 6.90 0.38
C SER A 207 -10.07 5.86 0.10
N ILE A 208 -9.04 5.81 0.96
CA ILE A 208 -8.06 4.73 0.93
C ILE A 208 -8.63 3.56 1.72
N GLN A 209 -8.84 2.43 1.06
CA GLN A 209 -9.14 1.17 1.73
C GLN A 209 -7.84 0.41 1.99
N ILE A 210 -7.54 0.16 3.26
CA ILE A 210 -6.42 -0.68 3.70
C ILE A 210 -6.97 -2.04 4.12
N ILE A 211 -6.33 -3.10 3.63
CA ILE A 211 -6.68 -4.47 3.91
C ILE A 211 -5.61 -5.11 4.78
N ASN A 212 -6.05 -5.81 5.83
CA ASN A 212 -5.19 -6.59 6.71
C ASN A 212 -5.31 -8.07 6.36
N ILE A 213 -4.26 -8.61 5.75
CA ILE A 213 -4.11 -10.03 5.42
C ILE A 213 -3.31 -10.69 6.53
N SER A 214 -3.85 -11.72 7.16
CA SER A 214 -3.12 -12.58 8.09
C SER A 214 -2.47 -13.74 7.34
N VAL A 215 -1.17 -13.90 7.57
CA VAL A 215 -0.37 -15.00 7.05
C VAL A 215 -0.11 -15.97 8.19
N LYS A 216 -0.72 -17.15 8.12
CA LYS A 216 -0.55 -18.21 9.11
C LYS A 216 0.21 -19.37 8.48
N SER A 217 1.36 -19.70 9.06
CA SER A 217 2.11 -20.89 8.68
C SER A 217 1.50 -22.13 9.34
N THR A 218 1.36 -23.22 8.59
CA THR A 218 0.92 -24.53 9.11
C THR A 218 2.03 -25.24 9.87
N ARG A 219 3.30 -24.88 9.61
CA ARG A 219 4.45 -25.43 10.34
C ARG A 219 4.51 -24.94 11.79
N PRO A 220 4.76 -25.83 12.77
CA PRO A 220 4.81 -25.47 14.18
C PRO A 220 6.00 -24.57 14.49
N GLY A 221 5.80 -23.60 15.37
CA GLY A 221 6.85 -22.70 15.84
C GLY A 221 7.12 -21.48 14.96
N ILE A 222 6.37 -21.26 13.88
CA ILE A 222 6.41 -20.02 13.10
C ILE A 222 5.24 -19.14 13.54
N GLY A 223 5.53 -17.91 13.97
CA GLY A 223 4.52 -16.95 14.39
C GLY A 223 3.71 -16.44 13.21
N GLU A 224 2.41 -16.19 13.43
CA GLU A 224 1.59 -15.48 12.44
C GLU A 224 2.05 -14.03 12.29
N PHE A 225 1.93 -13.50 11.08
CA PHE A 225 2.19 -12.08 10.84
C PHE A 225 1.11 -11.48 9.94
N GLN A 226 0.90 -10.18 10.09
CA GLN A 226 -0.09 -9.45 9.32
C GLN A 226 0.58 -8.56 8.28
N ILE A 227 0.01 -8.57 7.07
CA ILE A 227 0.34 -7.70 5.96
C ILE A 227 -0.77 -6.66 5.86
N ARG A 228 -0.41 -5.38 5.87
CA ARG A 228 -1.36 -4.28 5.66
C ARG A 228 -1.06 -3.68 4.29
N ILE A 229 -1.98 -3.70 3.35
CA ILE A 229 -1.77 -3.16 2.00
C ILE A 229 -2.99 -2.37 1.54
N ASN A 230 -2.79 -1.46 0.58
CA ASN A 230 -3.90 -0.77 -0.08
C ASN A 230 -4.72 -1.78 -0.91
N ALA A 231 -6.03 -1.60 -0.97
CA ALA A 231 -6.92 -2.35 -1.85
C ALA A 231 -6.54 -2.29 -3.33
N LEU A 232 -5.96 -1.18 -3.79
CA LEU A 232 -5.45 -1.06 -5.16
C LEU A 232 -4.28 -2.02 -5.43
N ASP A 233 -3.40 -2.21 -4.44
CA ASP A 233 -2.24 -3.10 -4.54
C ASP A 233 -2.58 -4.57 -4.26
N PHE A 234 -3.77 -4.84 -3.73
CA PHE A 234 -4.22 -6.20 -3.43
C PHE A 234 -4.21 -7.09 -4.68
N ARG A 235 -4.63 -6.55 -5.83
CA ARG A 235 -4.64 -7.32 -7.08
C ARG A 235 -3.24 -7.69 -7.54
N ASN A 236 -2.29 -6.76 -7.43
CA ASN A 236 -0.88 -7.02 -7.76
C ASN A 236 -0.27 -8.12 -6.87
N LEU A 237 -0.67 -8.17 -5.60
CA LEU A 237 -0.26 -9.24 -4.69
C LEU A 237 -0.96 -10.56 -5.03
N GLN A 238 -2.27 -10.53 -5.27
CA GLN A 238 -3.07 -11.71 -5.59
C GLN A 238 -2.60 -12.39 -6.88
N ASP A 239 -2.27 -11.63 -7.91
CA ASP A 239 -1.81 -12.14 -9.21
C ASP A 239 -0.45 -12.85 -9.12
N ARG A 240 0.31 -12.62 -8.04
CA ARG A 240 1.67 -13.17 -7.86
C ARG A 240 1.76 -14.26 -6.81
N ILE A 241 0.78 -14.39 -5.93
CA ILE A 241 0.74 -15.47 -4.93
C ILE A 241 0.06 -16.68 -5.56
N SER A 242 0.70 -17.84 -5.49
CA SER A 242 0.18 -19.12 -6.01
C SER A 242 -0.98 -19.66 -5.18
N ARG A 243 -1.05 -19.32 -3.88
CA ARG A 243 -2.14 -19.70 -2.98
C ARG A 243 -3.31 -18.71 -3.03
N PRO A 244 -4.57 -19.21 -3.07
CA PRO A 244 -5.73 -18.33 -2.99
C PRO A 244 -5.79 -17.66 -1.62
N ILE A 245 -6.03 -16.35 -1.63
CA ILE A 245 -6.29 -15.58 -0.41
C ILE A 245 -7.77 -15.78 -0.05
N THR A 246 -8.04 -16.32 1.14
CA THR A 246 -9.41 -16.48 1.62
C THR A 246 -9.93 -15.16 2.15
N ILE A 247 -11.04 -14.69 1.59
CA ILE A 247 -11.69 -13.45 1.97
C ILE A 247 -12.85 -13.81 2.90
N ALA A 248 -12.85 -13.26 4.11
CA ALA A 248 -13.97 -13.45 5.02
C ALA A 248 -15.23 -12.81 4.41
N SER A 249 -16.37 -13.49 4.54
CA SER A 249 -17.64 -13.11 3.87
C SER A 249 -18.19 -11.73 4.25
N ASN A 250 -17.67 -11.13 5.32
CA ASN A 250 -18.01 -9.79 5.79
C ASN A 250 -17.13 -8.67 5.20
N ILE A 251 -16.18 -8.98 4.30
CA ILE A 251 -15.25 -8.02 3.74
C ILE A 251 -15.64 -7.72 2.30
N GLN A 252 -16.19 -6.53 2.08
CA GLN A 252 -16.44 -5.98 0.74
C GLN A 252 -15.27 -5.07 0.35
N PHE A 253 -14.61 -5.37 -0.76
CA PHE A 253 -13.67 -4.44 -1.38
C PHE A 253 -14.48 -3.26 -1.93
N HIS A 254 -14.17 -2.06 -1.45
CA HIS A 254 -14.72 -0.85 -2.04
C HIS A 254 -14.01 -0.68 -3.38
N GLN A 255 -14.74 -0.92 -4.47
CA GLN A 255 -14.24 -0.66 -5.82
C GLN A 255 -13.96 0.85 -5.97
N SER A 256 -13.15 1.23 -6.96
CA SER A 256 -12.83 2.66 -7.18
C SER A 256 -14.13 3.48 -7.34
N ILE A 257 -14.10 4.78 -7.03
CA ILE A 257 -15.29 5.63 -7.19
C ILE A 257 -15.82 5.57 -8.64
N ILE A 258 -14.91 5.40 -9.60
CA ILE A 258 -15.25 5.18 -11.01
C ILE A 258 -16.00 3.86 -11.19
N ASP A 259 -15.57 2.76 -10.56
CA ASP A 259 -16.27 1.48 -10.66
C ASP A 259 -17.64 1.53 -9.99
N ARG A 260 -17.75 2.15 -8.81
CA ARG A 260 -19.05 2.41 -8.16
C ARG A 260 -19.95 3.27 -9.04
N PHE A 261 -19.39 4.29 -9.70
CA PHE A 261 -20.12 5.10 -10.67
C PHE A 261 -20.58 4.26 -11.86
N ILE A 262 -19.75 3.38 -12.41
CA ILE A 262 -20.12 2.48 -13.52
C ILE A 262 -21.28 1.57 -13.11
N GLU A 263 -21.27 1.02 -11.89
CA GLU A 263 -22.37 0.18 -11.37
C GLU A 263 -23.68 0.98 -11.28
N VAL A 264 -23.65 2.17 -10.68
CA VAL A 264 -24.83 3.04 -10.58
C VAL A 264 -25.30 3.51 -11.96
N PHE A 265 -24.37 3.87 -12.85
CA PHE A 265 -24.65 4.26 -14.22
C PHE A 265 -25.37 3.13 -14.97
N LYS A 266 -24.89 1.88 -14.87
CA LYS A 266 -25.55 0.71 -15.47
C LYS A 266 -26.97 0.51 -14.93
N ALA A 267 -27.15 0.65 -13.62
CA ALA A 267 -28.46 0.49 -12.99
C ALA A 267 -29.47 1.54 -13.47
N GLN A 268 -29.04 2.80 -13.60
CA GLN A 268 -29.88 3.88 -14.12
C GLN A 268 -30.18 3.70 -15.62
N VAL A 269 -29.17 3.36 -16.42
CA VAL A 269 -29.36 3.12 -17.87
C VAL A 269 -30.25 1.92 -18.15
N ALA A 270 -30.30 0.93 -17.25
CA ALA A 270 -31.22 -0.20 -17.36
C ALA A 270 -32.70 0.19 -17.21
N LEU A 271 -32.99 1.35 -16.62
CA LEU A 271 -34.36 1.89 -16.51
C LEU A 271 -34.78 2.66 -17.78
N ASN A 272 -33.84 3.00 -18.65
CA ASN A 272 -34.13 3.74 -19.88
C ASN A 272 -34.76 2.82 -20.95
N PRO A 273 -35.54 3.40 -21.89
CA PRO A 273 -36.10 2.63 -23.01
C PRO A 273 -35.02 1.94 -23.85
N VAL A 274 -35.32 0.73 -24.33
CA VAL A 274 -34.43 -0.04 -25.21
C VAL A 274 -34.54 0.44 -26.65
N PHE A 275 -33.40 0.63 -27.32
CA PHE A 275 -33.33 1.05 -28.71
C PHE A 275 -33.15 -0.16 -29.64
N ARG A 276 -34.07 -0.36 -30.57
CA ARG A 276 -34.03 -1.51 -31.50
C ARG A 276 -33.29 -1.14 -32.78
N THR A 277 -32.26 -1.91 -33.14
CA THR A 277 -31.52 -1.69 -34.39
C THR A 277 -30.77 -2.93 -34.85
N ASN A 278 -30.58 -3.06 -36.17
CA ASN A 278 -29.74 -4.09 -36.79
C ASN A 278 -28.32 -3.58 -37.11
N GLN A 279 -28.04 -2.28 -36.95
CA GLN A 279 -26.75 -1.68 -37.32
C GLN A 279 -25.81 -1.56 -36.11
N VAL A 280 -25.40 -2.67 -35.50
CA VAL A 280 -24.44 -2.68 -34.38
C VAL A 280 -23.03 -2.98 -34.90
N ALA A 281 -22.00 -2.26 -34.45
CA ALA A 281 -20.62 -2.58 -34.83
C ALA A 281 -20.15 -3.89 -34.17
N ASP A 282 -19.11 -4.53 -34.74
CA ASP A 282 -18.68 -5.88 -34.30
C ASP A 282 -18.03 -5.87 -32.90
N SER A 283 -17.28 -4.81 -32.59
CA SER A 283 -16.58 -4.67 -31.31
C SER A 283 -16.68 -3.25 -30.76
N CYS A 284 -16.67 -3.12 -29.44
CA CYS A 284 -16.63 -1.83 -28.77
C CYS A 284 -15.35 -1.07 -29.16
N PHE A 285 -15.52 0.17 -29.63
CA PHE A 285 -14.45 1.04 -30.13
C PHE A 285 -13.35 1.32 -29.11
N ALA A 286 -13.69 1.37 -27.81
CA ALA A 286 -12.74 1.67 -26.75
C ALA A 286 -11.98 0.44 -26.23
N CYS A 287 -12.69 -0.58 -25.73
CA CYS A 287 -12.02 -1.75 -25.14
C CYS A 287 -11.64 -2.83 -26.16
N MET A 288 -12.27 -2.88 -27.34
CA MET A 288 -12.11 -3.95 -28.33
C MET A 288 -12.41 -5.38 -27.83
N LEU A 289 -12.90 -5.54 -26.60
CA LEU A 289 -13.16 -6.84 -25.96
C LEU A 289 -14.64 -7.23 -25.93
N ALA A 290 -15.53 -6.25 -25.79
CA ALA A 290 -16.97 -6.46 -25.63
C ALA A 290 -17.73 -6.01 -26.89
N GLU A 291 -18.90 -6.59 -27.13
CA GLU A 291 -19.82 -6.09 -28.16
C GLU A 291 -20.44 -4.75 -27.75
N PRO A 292 -20.68 -3.82 -28.69
CA PRO A 292 -21.45 -2.62 -28.43
C PRO A 292 -22.88 -2.95 -28.02
N ASN A 293 -23.32 -2.47 -26.86
CA ASN A 293 -24.65 -2.76 -26.32
C ASN A 293 -25.47 -1.50 -26.01
N ILE A 294 -24.99 -0.31 -26.36
CA ILE A 294 -25.65 0.95 -26.07
C ILE A 294 -25.70 1.91 -27.27
N LYS A 295 -26.74 2.74 -27.30
CA LYS A 295 -26.95 3.83 -28.26
C LYS A 295 -27.29 5.11 -27.51
N LEU A 296 -26.71 6.23 -27.94
CA LEU A 296 -27.12 7.56 -27.52
C LEU A 296 -28.33 8.00 -28.36
N HIS A 297 -29.48 8.17 -27.72
CA HIS A 297 -30.72 8.63 -28.33
C HIS A 297 -31.42 9.57 -27.35
N LYS A 298 -31.76 10.80 -27.77
CA LYS A 298 -32.32 11.79 -26.85
C LYS A 298 -33.67 11.29 -26.30
N GLN A 299 -33.75 11.18 -24.98
CA GLN A 299 -34.97 10.86 -24.23
C GLN A 299 -35.25 11.90 -23.14
N CYS A 300 -34.25 12.70 -22.76
CA CYS A 300 -34.44 13.72 -21.74
C CYS A 300 -35.39 14.83 -22.22
N LEU A 301 -36.13 15.39 -21.27
CA LEU A 301 -36.96 16.57 -21.50
C LEU A 301 -36.09 17.83 -21.47
N ASP A 302 -36.45 18.84 -22.26
CA ASP A 302 -35.79 20.14 -22.27
C ASP A 302 -36.32 21.07 -21.17
N VAL A 303 -36.57 20.51 -19.98
CA VAL A 303 -37.07 21.23 -18.80
C VAL A 303 -36.16 20.98 -17.59
N ASN A 304 -35.96 21.99 -16.77
CA ASN A 304 -35.27 21.89 -15.49
C ASN A 304 -36.15 21.20 -14.44
N GLU A 305 -35.59 20.92 -13.25
CA GLU A 305 -36.31 20.33 -12.11
C GLU A 305 -37.57 21.11 -11.70
N ASN A 306 -37.55 22.44 -11.89
CA ASN A 306 -38.67 23.34 -11.60
C ASN A 306 -39.74 23.39 -12.72
N GLY A 307 -39.55 22.64 -13.81
CA GLY A 307 -40.45 22.63 -14.97
C GLY A 307 -40.22 23.75 -15.99
N ASP A 308 -39.21 24.61 -15.77
CA ASP A 308 -38.85 25.69 -16.69
C ASP A 308 -38.05 25.20 -17.89
N ALA A 309 -38.24 25.81 -19.06
CA ALA A 309 -37.52 25.46 -20.27
C ALA A 309 -36.01 25.76 -20.14
N ILE A 310 -35.17 24.77 -20.45
CA ILE A 310 -33.70 24.91 -20.40
C ILE A 310 -33.22 25.78 -21.59
N PRO A 311 -32.22 26.66 -21.41
CA PRO A 311 -31.53 27.34 -22.51
C PRO A 311 -31.01 26.38 -23.60
N GLU A 312 -31.06 26.79 -24.87
CA GLU A 312 -30.73 25.92 -26.03
C GLU A 312 -29.29 25.39 -26.03
N ASP A 313 -28.35 26.17 -25.51
CA ASP A 313 -26.93 25.83 -25.37
C ASP A 313 -26.69 24.68 -24.39
N GLN A 314 -27.62 24.47 -23.45
CA GLN A 314 -27.53 23.44 -22.41
C GLN A 314 -28.40 22.22 -22.72
N ARG A 315 -29.16 22.20 -23.82
CA ARG A 315 -30.02 21.07 -24.21
C ARG A 315 -29.21 19.91 -24.79
N CYS A 316 -29.63 18.69 -24.47
CA CYS A 316 -29.08 17.50 -25.12
C CYS A 316 -29.51 17.45 -26.59
N ARG A 317 -28.65 16.91 -27.46
CA ARG A 317 -28.89 16.81 -28.90
C ARG A 317 -28.92 15.35 -29.33
N ASN A 318 -29.69 15.06 -30.38
CA ASN A 318 -29.73 13.71 -30.94
C ASN A 318 -28.37 13.31 -31.53
N CYS A 319 -27.93 12.10 -31.20
CA CYS A 319 -26.70 11.51 -31.71
C CYS A 319 -26.98 10.54 -32.85
N TYR A 320 -26.43 10.82 -34.03
CA TYR A 320 -26.59 10.00 -35.23
C TYR A 320 -25.46 8.97 -35.43
N CYS A 321 -24.51 8.86 -34.50
CA CYS A 321 -23.42 7.88 -34.59
C CYS A 321 -23.94 6.44 -34.48
N ARG A 322 -23.36 5.49 -35.22
CA ARG A 322 -23.67 4.06 -35.06
C ARG A 322 -23.37 3.58 -33.63
N PRO A 323 -24.13 2.62 -33.07
CA PRO A 323 -23.73 1.89 -31.87
C PRO A 323 -22.35 1.26 -31.97
N MET A 324 -21.40 1.81 -31.22
CA MET A 324 -19.99 1.40 -31.26
C MET A 324 -19.38 1.24 -29.86
N TRP A 325 -20.14 1.46 -28.79
CA TRP A 325 -19.62 1.47 -27.43
C TRP A 325 -20.33 0.43 -26.58
N CYS A 326 -19.61 -0.17 -25.64
CA CYS A 326 -20.23 -0.88 -24.53
C CYS A 326 -20.52 0.08 -23.36
N VAL A 327 -21.47 -0.30 -22.51
CA VAL A 327 -21.89 0.50 -21.34
C VAL A 327 -20.73 0.86 -20.42
N ASP A 328 -19.79 -0.06 -20.18
CA ASP A 328 -18.62 0.17 -19.34
C ASP A 328 -17.71 1.28 -19.87
N CYS A 329 -17.44 1.24 -21.18
CA CYS A 329 -16.55 2.22 -21.80
C CYS A 329 -17.20 3.59 -21.89
N LEU A 330 -18.51 3.66 -22.16
CA LEU A 330 -19.21 4.94 -22.14
C LEU A 330 -19.32 5.50 -20.71
N ALA A 331 -19.56 4.66 -19.70
CA ALA A 331 -19.61 5.10 -18.31
C ALA A 331 -18.26 5.67 -17.85
N ARG A 332 -17.13 5.00 -18.20
CA ARG A 332 -15.79 5.55 -17.95
C ARG A 332 -15.55 6.87 -18.68
N TRP A 333 -15.95 6.96 -19.94
CA TRP A 333 -15.87 8.21 -20.69
C TRP A 333 -16.67 9.33 -20.01
N PHE A 334 -17.89 9.02 -19.58
CA PHE A 334 -18.75 9.96 -18.88
C PHE A 334 -18.08 10.47 -17.62
N ALA A 335 -17.60 9.57 -16.75
CA ALA A 335 -16.89 9.92 -15.52
C ALA A 335 -15.64 10.77 -15.78
N SER A 336 -14.83 10.42 -16.79
CA SER A 336 -13.59 11.15 -17.13
C SER A 336 -13.80 12.60 -17.56
N ARG A 337 -15.04 12.99 -17.89
CA ARG A 337 -15.39 14.34 -18.33
C ARG A 337 -16.05 15.17 -17.24
N GLN A 338 -16.28 14.59 -16.07
CA GLN A 338 -16.83 15.31 -14.93
C GLN A 338 -15.74 15.94 -14.07
N ASN A 339 -16.12 16.95 -13.30
CA ASN A 339 -15.23 17.59 -12.35
C ASN A 339 -14.96 16.64 -11.17
N GLU A 340 -13.68 16.46 -10.80
CA GLU A 340 -13.28 15.59 -9.70
C GLU A 340 -13.77 16.09 -8.33
N PHE A 341 -14.08 17.38 -8.19
CA PHE A 341 -14.54 17.98 -6.93
C PHE A 341 -16.06 17.87 -6.69
N GLU A 342 -16.86 17.53 -7.71
CA GLU A 342 -18.34 17.48 -7.61
C GLU A 342 -18.88 16.05 -7.86
N LYS A 343 -18.31 15.04 -7.19
CA LYS A 343 -18.63 13.62 -7.44
C LYS A 343 -20.08 13.22 -7.11
N GLU A 344 -20.75 13.95 -6.22
CA GLU A 344 -22.10 13.64 -5.75
C GLU A 344 -23.18 13.93 -6.80
N VAL A 345 -22.93 14.90 -7.68
CA VAL A 345 -23.86 15.34 -8.74
C VAL A 345 -23.51 14.77 -10.11
N TRP A 346 -22.55 13.85 -10.21
CA TRP A 346 -22.12 13.29 -11.51
C TRP A 346 -23.29 12.73 -12.33
N LEU A 347 -24.30 12.14 -11.69
CA LEU A 347 -25.45 11.56 -12.39
C LEU A 347 -26.33 12.62 -13.08
N GLU A 348 -26.34 13.84 -12.55
CA GLU A 348 -27.17 14.97 -13.02
C GLU A 348 -26.47 15.77 -14.12
N LYS A 349 -25.15 15.60 -14.27
CA LYS A 349 -24.37 16.34 -15.27
C LYS A 349 -24.58 15.78 -16.68
N LYS A 350 -24.06 16.52 -17.66
CA LYS A 350 -24.08 16.16 -19.08
C LYS A 350 -22.67 15.84 -19.56
N CYS A 351 -22.57 15.08 -20.65
CA CYS A 351 -21.32 14.74 -21.29
C CYS A 351 -21.45 14.90 -22.81
N SER A 352 -20.31 14.94 -23.52
CA SER A 352 -20.28 15.00 -24.98
C SER A 352 -19.99 13.63 -25.57
N CYS A 353 -20.70 13.28 -26.64
CA CYS A 353 -20.47 12.02 -27.37
C CYS A 353 -18.99 11.93 -27.80
N PRO A 354 -18.30 10.80 -27.56
CA PRO A 354 -16.89 10.64 -27.94
C PRO A 354 -16.60 10.86 -29.43
N LEU A 355 -17.59 10.62 -30.30
CA LEU A 355 -17.45 10.66 -31.75
C LEU A 355 -17.92 12.00 -32.34
N CYS A 356 -19.20 12.35 -32.14
CA CYS A 356 -19.79 13.56 -32.74
C CYS A 356 -19.87 14.76 -31.79
N ARG A 357 -19.45 14.61 -30.53
CA ARG A 357 -19.52 15.64 -29.48
C ARG A 357 -20.93 16.18 -29.17
N ALA A 358 -21.99 15.53 -29.65
CA ALA A 358 -23.35 15.87 -29.27
C ALA A 358 -23.51 15.77 -27.75
N PRO A 359 -24.03 16.81 -27.06
CA PRO A 359 -24.27 16.77 -25.63
C PRO A 359 -25.39 15.79 -25.32
N PHE A 360 -25.19 14.95 -24.30
CA PHE A 360 -26.13 13.94 -23.83
C PHE A 360 -26.09 13.85 -22.30
N CYS A 361 -27.18 13.40 -21.69
CA CYS A 361 -27.23 13.05 -20.27
C CYS A 361 -27.47 11.55 -20.08
N MET A 362 -27.51 11.08 -18.83
CA MET A 362 -27.70 9.66 -18.51
C MET A 362 -29.01 9.09 -19.07
N LEU A 363 -30.08 9.89 -19.14
CA LEU A 363 -31.38 9.47 -19.68
C LEU A 363 -31.33 9.20 -21.19
N ASP A 364 -30.39 9.81 -21.90
CA ASP A 364 -30.24 9.65 -23.36
C ASP A 364 -29.47 8.37 -23.74
N VAL A 365 -29.04 7.57 -22.76
CA VAL A 365 -28.31 6.33 -22.99
C VAL A 365 -29.29 5.16 -22.98
N CYS A 366 -29.40 4.44 -24.09
CA CYS A 366 -30.32 3.32 -24.24
C CYS A 366 -29.54 2.03 -24.48
N TYR A 367 -29.93 0.92 -23.86
CA TYR A 367 -29.48 -0.41 -24.28
C TYR A 367 -30.04 -0.76 -25.65
N ILE A 368 -29.33 -1.63 -26.38
CA ILE A 368 -29.73 -2.05 -27.72
C ILE A 368 -30.30 -3.46 -27.70
N GLU A 369 -31.38 -3.65 -28.44
CA GLU A 369 -31.91 -4.96 -28.82
C GLU A 369 -31.72 -5.16 -30.32
N LYS A 370 -30.99 -6.22 -30.70
CA LYS A 370 -30.76 -6.57 -32.11
C LYS A 370 -32.07 -7.10 -32.67
N ILE A 371 -32.59 -6.48 -33.73
CA ILE A 371 -33.69 -7.05 -34.50
C ILE A 371 -33.09 -8.12 -35.39
N GLU A 372 -33.41 -9.39 -35.14
CA GLU A 372 -33.11 -10.48 -36.08
C GLU A 372 -33.87 -10.20 -37.38
N SER A 373 -33.11 -10.02 -38.46
CA SER A 373 -33.64 -9.84 -39.82
C SER A 373 -34.00 -11.17 -40.46
#